data_AF-A0AAW9SLF3-F1
#
_entry.id   AF-A0AAW9SLF3-F1
#
_cell.length_a   1.000
_cell.length_b   1.000
_cell.length_c   1.000
_cell.angle_alpha   90.00
_cell.angle_beta   90.00
_cell.angle_gamma   90.00
#
_symmetry.space_group_name_H-M   'P 1'
#
loop_
_entity.id
_entity.type
_entity.pdbx_description
1 polymer ?
#
loop_
_entity_poly.entity_id
_entity_poly.type
_entity_poly.pdbx_seq_one_letter_code
_entity_poly.pdbx_strand_id
1 'polypeptide(L)'
;MEIPVCDPCPETEARDKHLTRGRFLARQDAWDRLATEFHTAERNRHMTPGLLPVAALLASGARADAMAAARGAVQRTEPRRARAVLAALDLAMEDQPDCPATAFVAAMAHVDLARDWRGASPPGGLSPQRRDAYDWHMRRAAELADRYDPFECESPAWAEVRCALLEAAPGPACAPPTTSRI
;
A
#
# COMPACT_ATOMS: atom_id res chain seq x y z
N MET A 1 23.91 34.13 -9.20
CA MET A 1 24.32 33.04 -8.30
C MET A 1 23.69 31.78 -8.87
N GLU A 2 24.47 31.00 -9.61
CA GLU A 2 24.05 29.72 -10.17
C GLU A 2 24.27 28.66 -9.09
N ILE A 3 23.20 27.99 -8.64
CA ILE A 3 23.33 26.86 -7.72
C ILE A 3 23.62 25.64 -8.60
N PRO A 4 24.76 24.95 -8.41
CA PRO A 4 25.08 23.76 -9.19
C PRO A 4 23.99 22.71 -9.00
N VAL A 5 23.45 22.19 -10.11
CA VAL A 5 22.58 21.01 -10.08
C VAL A 5 23.47 19.83 -9.73
N CYS A 6 23.32 19.28 -8.52
CA CYS A 6 23.93 18.01 -8.17
C CYS A 6 23.42 16.95 -9.14
N ASP A 7 24.32 16.14 -9.69
CA ASP A 7 23.94 14.91 -10.40
C ASP A 7 22.90 14.15 -9.56
N PRO A 8 21.84 13.61 -10.19
CA PRO A 8 20.85 12.85 -9.44
C PRO A 8 21.56 11.72 -8.69
N CYS A 9 21.36 11.67 -7.38
CA CYS A 9 21.84 10.56 -6.55
C CYS A 9 21.41 9.24 -7.22
N PRO A 10 22.32 8.25 -7.39
CA PRO A 10 21.99 6.97 -8.03
C PRO A 10 20.75 6.28 -7.44
N GLU A 11 20.47 6.50 -6.15
CA GLU A 11 19.26 6.02 -5.51
C GLU A 11 17.99 6.68 -6.05
N THR A 12 17.99 8.00 -6.25
CA THR A 12 16.84 8.73 -6.79
C THR A 12 16.50 8.22 -8.19
N GLU A 13 17.51 8.06 -9.04
CA GLU A 13 17.31 7.55 -10.40
C GLU A 13 16.76 6.11 -10.39
N ALA A 14 17.34 5.23 -9.57
CA ALA A 14 16.87 3.84 -9.43
C ALA A 14 15.42 3.79 -8.94
N ARG A 15 15.09 4.59 -7.92
CA ARG A 15 13.73 4.66 -7.37
C ARG A 15 12.72 5.14 -8.42
N ASP A 16 13.02 6.26 -9.08
CA ASP A 16 12.13 6.89 -10.03
C ASP A 16 11.90 6.00 -11.27
N LYS A 17 12.92 5.24 -11.68
CA LYS A 17 12.81 4.20 -12.71
C LYS A 17 11.75 3.14 -12.34
N HIS A 18 11.80 2.59 -11.13
CA HIS A 18 10.86 1.54 -10.71
C HIS A 18 9.45 2.06 -10.46
N LEU A 19 9.31 3.26 -9.88
CA LEU A 19 8.01 3.94 -9.74
C LEU A 19 7.38 4.20 -11.11
N THR A 20 8.16 4.72 -12.06
CA THR A 20 7.70 4.98 -13.42
C THR A 20 7.33 3.68 -14.14
N ARG A 21 8.11 2.61 -13.94
CA ARG A 21 7.81 1.28 -14.51
C ARG A 21 6.47 0.74 -14.02
N GLY A 22 6.23 0.75 -12.70
CA GLY A 22 4.96 0.30 -12.12
C GLY A 22 3.77 1.08 -12.64
N ARG A 23 3.88 2.42 -12.68
CA ARG A 23 2.82 3.29 -13.20
C ARG A 23 2.55 3.03 -14.68
N PHE A 24 3.60 2.87 -15.48
CA PHE A 24 3.46 2.57 -16.90
C PHE A 24 2.70 1.26 -17.13
N LEU A 25 3.04 0.20 -16.41
CA LEU A 25 2.35 -1.09 -16.53
C LEU A 25 0.86 -0.99 -16.18
N ALA A 26 0.53 -0.34 -15.06
CA ALA A 26 -0.86 -0.13 -14.64
C ALA A 26 -1.68 0.66 -15.67
N ARG A 27 -1.11 1.70 -16.30
CA ARG A 27 -1.79 2.49 -17.35
C ARG A 27 -2.08 1.70 -18.63
N GLN A 28 -1.30 0.65 -18.88
CA GLN A 28 -1.47 -0.23 -20.03
C GLN A 28 -2.29 -1.48 -19.68
N ASP A 29 -2.88 -1.55 -18.49
CA ASP A 29 -3.62 -2.72 -17.99
C ASP A 29 -2.77 -4.00 -17.96
N ALA A 30 -1.44 -3.85 -17.89
CA ALA A 30 -0.47 -4.93 -17.99
C ALA A 30 -0.17 -5.56 -16.61
N TRP A 31 -1.24 -5.99 -15.91
CA TRP A 31 -1.18 -6.50 -14.54
C TRP A 31 -0.43 -7.83 -14.42
N ASP A 32 -0.54 -8.70 -15.41
CA ASP A 32 0.22 -9.95 -15.55
C ASP A 32 1.75 -9.71 -15.57
N ARG A 33 2.17 -8.69 -16.33
CA ARG A 33 3.57 -8.29 -16.43
C ARG A 33 4.05 -7.62 -15.16
N LEU A 34 3.21 -6.78 -14.53
CA LEU A 34 3.51 -6.20 -13.22
C LEU A 34 3.73 -7.31 -12.18
N ALA A 35 2.85 -8.30 -12.13
CA ALA A 35 2.96 -9.43 -11.22
C ALA A 35 4.26 -10.22 -11.46
N THR A 36 4.59 -10.50 -12.73
CA THR A 36 5.82 -11.20 -13.09
C THR A 36 7.08 -10.43 -12.64
N GLU A 37 7.13 -9.11 -12.89
CA GLU A 37 8.25 -8.25 -12.46
C GLU A 37 8.34 -8.15 -10.93
N PHE A 38 7.19 -8.02 -10.25
CA PHE A 38 7.09 -8.00 -8.80
C PHE A 38 7.64 -9.29 -8.18
N HIS A 39 7.13 -10.45 -8.60
CA HIS A 39 7.56 -11.75 -8.07
C HIS A 39 9.03 -12.04 -8.37
N THR A 40 9.54 -11.58 -9.51
CA THR A 40 10.96 -11.70 -9.84
C THR A 40 11.82 -10.84 -8.91
N ALA A 41 11.38 -9.61 -8.60
CA ALA A 41 12.07 -8.75 -7.64
C ALA A 41 12.05 -9.33 -6.21
N GLU A 42 10.92 -9.87 -5.76
CA GLU A 42 10.79 -10.53 -4.45
C GLU A 42 11.71 -11.75 -4.33
N ARG A 43 11.68 -12.65 -5.33
CA ARG A 43 12.52 -13.87 -5.35
C ARG A 43 14.01 -13.54 -5.31
N ASN A 44 14.42 -12.50 -6.04
CA ASN A 44 15.82 -12.06 -6.09
C ASN A 44 16.20 -11.15 -4.92
N ARG A 45 15.26 -10.81 -4.02
CA ARG A 45 15.46 -9.80 -2.96
C ARG A 45 16.06 -8.51 -3.50
N HIS A 46 15.56 -8.08 -4.66
CA HIS A 46 16.12 -6.96 -5.39
C HIS A 46 15.83 -5.63 -4.67
N MET A 47 16.90 -4.93 -4.32
CA MET A 47 16.87 -3.63 -3.66
C MET A 47 17.52 -2.56 -4.54
N THR A 48 17.10 -1.31 -4.39
CA THR A 48 17.85 -0.15 -4.89
C THR A 48 19.13 0.08 -4.06
N PRO A 49 20.09 0.93 -4.52
CA PRO A 49 21.29 1.26 -3.73
C PRO A 49 21.00 1.82 -2.32
N GLY A 50 19.87 2.51 -2.14
CA GLY A 50 19.36 3.04 -0.89
C GLY A 50 18.51 2.05 -0.10
N LEU A 51 18.56 0.76 -0.45
CA LEU A 51 17.90 -0.35 0.24
C LEU A 51 16.37 -0.27 0.23
N LEU A 52 15.78 0.27 -0.84
CA LEU A 52 14.34 0.19 -1.07
C LEU A 52 14.00 -1.08 -1.87
N PRO A 53 13.03 -1.91 -1.43
CA PRO A 53 12.60 -3.06 -2.20
C PRO A 53 12.01 -2.66 -3.56
N VAL A 54 12.53 -3.24 -4.63
CA VAL A 54 12.07 -2.95 -6.00
C VAL A 54 10.60 -3.35 -6.18
N ALA A 55 10.17 -4.45 -5.56
CA ALA A 55 8.78 -4.91 -5.59
C ALA A 55 7.81 -3.86 -4.99
N ALA A 56 8.18 -3.27 -3.85
CA ALA A 56 7.40 -2.21 -3.21
C ALA A 56 7.33 -0.94 -4.09
N LEU A 57 8.43 -0.60 -4.77
CA LEU A 57 8.46 0.54 -5.71
C LEU A 57 7.60 0.32 -6.95
N LEU A 58 7.62 -0.89 -7.54
CA LEU A 58 6.73 -1.26 -8.64
C LEU A 58 5.26 -1.13 -8.21
N ALA A 59 4.91 -1.69 -7.05
CA ALA A 59 3.57 -1.62 -6.52
C ALA A 59 3.13 -0.18 -6.18
N SER A 60 4.05 0.65 -5.67
CA SER A 60 3.82 2.07 -5.39
C SER A 60 3.56 2.86 -6.67
N GLY A 61 4.36 2.60 -7.70
CA GLY A 61 4.15 3.13 -9.04
C GLY A 61 2.77 2.76 -9.60
N ALA A 62 2.40 1.48 -9.50
CA ALA A 62 1.15 0.95 -10.03
C ALA A 62 -0.10 1.59 -9.41
N ARG A 63 -0.10 1.87 -8.10
CA ARG A 63 -1.21 2.55 -7.42
C ARG A 63 -1.16 4.08 -7.47
N ALA A 64 -0.13 4.68 -8.06
CA ALA A 64 0.13 6.12 -7.92
C ALA A 64 -0.99 7.01 -8.47
N ASP A 65 -1.57 6.67 -9.63
CA ASP A 65 -2.64 7.45 -10.25
C ASP A 65 -3.95 7.36 -9.44
N ALA A 66 -4.31 6.16 -8.99
CA ALA A 66 -5.45 5.94 -8.10
C ALA A 66 -5.29 6.71 -6.79
N MET A 67 -4.10 6.67 -6.19
CA MET A 67 -3.81 7.41 -4.96
C MET A 67 -3.87 8.93 -5.15
N ALA A 68 -3.41 9.45 -6.29
CA ALA A 68 -3.54 10.87 -6.61
C ALA A 68 -5.02 11.30 -6.69
N ALA A 69 -5.86 10.50 -7.36
CA ALA A 69 -7.29 10.76 -7.45
C ALA A 69 -8.00 10.63 -6.08
N ALA A 70 -7.67 9.61 -5.29
CA ALA A 70 -8.24 9.37 -3.98
C ALA A 70 -7.88 10.46 -2.97
N ARG A 71 -6.63 10.96 -2.98
CA ARG A 71 -6.21 12.08 -2.12
C ARG A 71 -7.01 13.35 -2.35
N GLY A 72 -7.41 13.63 -3.60
CA GLY A 72 -8.34 14.73 -3.87
C GLY A 72 -9.69 14.57 -3.16
N ALA A 73 -10.20 13.35 -3.04
CA ALA A 73 -11.42 13.05 -2.28
C ALA A 73 -11.19 13.16 -0.75
N VAL A 74 -10.03 12.75 -0.24
CA VAL A 74 -9.66 12.93 1.18
C VAL A 74 -9.66 14.41 1.57
N GLN A 75 -9.04 15.27 0.74
CA GLN A 75 -8.97 16.72 0.98
C GLN A 75 -10.37 17.36 1.05
N ARG A 76 -11.32 16.88 0.24
CA ARG A 76 -12.72 17.31 0.26
C ARG A 76 -13.58 16.58 1.29
N THR A 77 -13.01 15.66 2.07
CA THR A 77 -13.72 14.83 3.06
C THR A 77 -14.86 14.01 2.43
N GLU A 78 -14.60 13.40 1.27
CA GLU A 78 -15.54 12.59 0.48
C GLU A 78 -15.23 11.08 0.54
N PRO A 79 -15.53 10.37 1.65
CA PRO A 79 -15.14 8.97 1.82
C PRO A 79 -15.75 8.03 0.77
N ARG A 80 -16.98 8.28 0.33
CA ARG A 80 -17.62 7.48 -0.73
C ARG A 80 -16.86 7.57 -2.06
N ARG A 81 -16.38 8.76 -2.41
CA ARG A 81 -15.62 8.97 -3.64
C ARG A 81 -14.24 8.32 -3.56
N ALA A 82 -13.57 8.43 -2.41
CA ALA A 82 -12.28 7.78 -2.18
C ALA A 82 -12.39 6.24 -2.30
N ARG A 83 -13.45 5.65 -1.74
CA ARG A 83 -13.76 4.21 -1.89
C ARG A 83 -14.02 3.82 -3.34
N ALA A 84 -14.79 4.62 -4.08
CA ALA A 84 -15.07 4.34 -5.49
C ALA A 84 -13.80 4.34 -6.36
N VAL A 85 -12.82 5.20 -6.06
CA VAL A 85 -11.52 5.21 -6.77
C VAL A 85 -10.77 3.91 -6.55
N LEU A 86 -10.68 3.40 -5.32
CA LEU A 86 -10.01 2.12 -5.05
C LEU A 86 -10.81 0.92 -5.55
N ALA A 87 -12.15 0.97 -5.54
CA ALA A 87 -12.97 -0.07 -6.16
C ALA A 87 -12.73 -0.15 -7.68
N ALA A 88 -12.50 0.97 -8.36
CA ALA A 88 -12.12 0.97 -9.77
C ALA A 88 -10.72 0.40 -10.02
N LEU A 89 -9.78 0.60 -9.08
CA LEU A 89 -8.47 -0.05 -9.13
C LEU A 89 -8.60 -1.57 -8.96
N ASP A 90 -9.40 -2.03 -7.99
CA ASP A 90 -9.68 -3.45 -7.79
C ASP A 90 -10.31 -4.08 -9.04
N LEU A 91 -11.26 -3.37 -9.68
CA LEU A 91 -11.91 -3.81 -10.91
C LEU A 91 -10.92 -3.96 -12.08
N ALA A 92 -9.98 -3.03 -12.23
CA ALA A 92 -8.95 -3.13 -13.26
C ALA A 92 -8.07 -4.40 -13.12
N MET A 93 -7.98 -4.96 -11.91
CA MET A 93 -7.20 -6.17 -11.62
C MET A 93 -8.06 -7.44 -11.56
N GLU A 94 -9.35 -7.38 -11.94
CA GLU A 94 -10.31 -8.48 -11.75
C GLU A 94 -9.95 -9.74 -12.55
N ASP A 95 -9.27 -9.58 -13.69
CA ASP A 95 -8.78 -10.67 -14.55
C ASP A 95 -7.58 -11.43 -13.96
N GLN A 96 -7.04 -10.96 -12.83
CA GLN A 96 -5.98 -11.63 -12.06
C GLN A 96 -6.48 -11.95 -10.65
N PRO A 97 -7.56 -12.75 -10.51
CA PRO A 97 -8.02 -13.19 -9.20
C PRO A 97 -6.90 -14.04 -8.58
N ASP A 98 -6.70 -13.89 -7.27
CA ASP A 98 -5.73 -14.65 -6.48
C ASP A 98 -4.24 -14.45 -6.86
N CYS A 99 -3.90 -13.33 -7.50
CA CYS A 99 -2.51 -12.92 -7.68
C CYS A 99 -1.99 -12.14 -6.45
N PRO A 100 -0.94 -12.62 -5.74
CA PRO A 100 -0.43 -11.92 -4.55
C PRO A 100 0.12 -10.53 -4.86
N ALA A 101 0.66 -10.30 -6.06
CA ALA A 101 1.23 -8.99 -6.43
C ALA A 101 0.13 -7.92 -6.62
N THR A 102 -0.94 -8.21 -7.35
CA THR A 102 -2.06 -7.27 -7.54
C THR A 102 -2.82 -7.06 -6.22
N ALA A 103 -2.99 -8.12 -5.42
CA ALA A 103 -3.56 -8.00 -4.08
C ALA A 103 -2.70 -7.14 -3.14
N PHE A 104 -1.37 -7.23 -3.23
CA PHE A 104 -0.46 -6.36 -2.48
C PHE A 104 -0.62 -4.88 -2.90
N VAL A 105 -0.74 -4.60 -4.20
CA VAL A 105 -1.01 -3.24 -4.72
C VAL A 105 -2.29 -2.67 -4.11
N ALA A 106 -3.38 -3.44 -4.11
CA ALA A 106 -4.66 -3.04 -3.52
C ALA A 106 -4.57 -2.84 -2.00
N ALA A 107 -3.93 -3.78 -1.29
CA ALA A 107 -3.77 -3.71 0.17
C ALA A 107 -3.00 -2.47 0.59
N MET A 108 -1.86 -2.19 -0.07
CA MET A 108 -1.08 -0.99 0.23
C MET A 108 -1.77 0.30 -0.20
N ALA A 109 -2.60 0.28 -1.24
CA ALA A 109 -3.43 1.45 -1.59
C ALA A 109 -4.45 1.78 -0.49
N HIS A 110 -5.06 0.76 0.12
CA HIS A 110 -5.90 0.95 1.29
C HIS A 110 -5.13 1.45 2.51
N VAL A 111 -3.96 0.88 2.81
CA VAL A 111 -3.09 1.37 3.90
C VAL A 111 -2.71 2.84 3.71
N ASP A 112 -2.25 3.21 2.51
CA ASP A 112 -1.83 4.58 2.21
C ASP A 112 -3.01 5.56 2.35
N LEU A 113 -4.20 5.17 1.87
CA LEU A 113 -5.39 6.01 1.97
C LEU A 113 -5.91 6.13 3.40
N ALA A 114 -5.83 5.06 4.20
CA ALA A 114 -6.09 5.13 5.63
C ALA A 114 -5.18 6.16 6.30
N ARG A 115 -3.87 6.08 6.04
CA ARG A 115 -2.89 7.05 6.56
C ARG A 115 -3.20 8.49 6.12
N ASP A 116 -3.65 8.69 4.89
CA ASP A 116 -4.11 10.01 4.41
C ASP A 116 -5.33 10.53 5.20
N TRP A 117 -6.30 9.68 5.53
CA TRP A 117 -7.43 10.05 6.39
C TRP A 117 -7.02 10.39 7.82
N ARG A 118 -6.07 9.62 8.37
CA ARG A 118 -5.49 9.86 9.70
C ARG A 118 -4.72 11.20 9.72
N GLY A 119 -3.96 11.48 8.68
CA GLY A 119 -3.04 12.61 8.62
C GLY A 119 -2.09 12.64 9.82
N ALA A 120 -1.81 13.83 10.32
CA ALA A 120 -0.99 14.04 11.52
C ALA A 120 -1.82 13.99 12.83
N SER A 121 -3.10 13.62 12.77
CA SER A 121 -3.95 13.60 13.96
C SER A 121 -3.54 12.51 14.94
N PRO A 122 -3.59 12.77 16.26
CA PRO A 122 -3.39 11.74 17.26
C PRO A 122 -4.54 10.72 17.22
N PRO A 123 -4.38 9.49 17.74
CA PRO A 123 -5.38 8.42 17.66
C PRO A 123 -6.78 8.79 18.18
N GLY A 124 -6.89 9.74 19.12
CA GLY A 124 -8.16 10.26 19.66
C GLY A 124 -8.70 11.53 18.98
N GLY A 125 -7.93 12.16 18.08
CA GLY A 125 -8.22 13.49 17.51
C GLY A 125 -8.93 13.50 16.16
N LEU A 126 -9.33 12.34 15.64
CA LEU A 126 -10.03 12.22 14.36
C LEU A 126 -11.52 12.53 14.51
N SER A 127 -12.09 13.26 13.54
CA SER A 127 -13.55 13.35 13.43
C SER A 127 -14.16 11.96 13.18
N PRO A 128 -15.41 11.69 13.60
CA PRO A 128 -16.05 10.39 13.41
C PRO A 128 -15.99 9.91 11.95
N GLN A 129 -16.26 10.80 11.00
CA GLN A 129 -16.21 10.48 9.57
C GLN A 129 -14.81 10.05 9.09
N ARG A 130 -13.75 10.72 9.57
CA ARG A 130 -12.37 10.36 9.20
C ARG A 130 -11.93 9.05 9.87
N ARG A 131 -12.36 8.82 11.12
CA ARG A 131 -12.15 7.55 11.82
C ARG A 131 -12.83 6.40 11.07
N ASP A 132 -14.09 6.55 10.71
CA ASP A 132 -14.83 5.53 9.96
C ASP A 132 -14.17 5.23 8.60
N ALA A 133 -13.62 6.25 7.94
CA ALA A 133 -12.89 6.08 6.68
C ALA A 133 -11.56 5.35 6.88
N TYR A 134 -10.78 5.75 7.89
CA TYR A 134 -9.54 5.07 8.31
C TYR A 134 -9.80 3.59 8.61
N ASP A 135 -10.75 3.29 9.50
CA ASP A 135 -11.06 1.93 9.95
C ASP A 135 -11.54 1.06 8.79
N TRP A 136 -12.35 1.62 7.87
CA TRP A 136 -12.80 0.90 6.68
C TRP A 136 -11.63 0.48 5.79
N HIS A 137 -10.69 1.39 5.54
CA HIS A 137 -9.53 1.10 4.68
C HIS A 137 -8.56 0.12 5.36
N MET A 138 -8.29 0.27 6.66
CA MET A 138 -7.44 -0.68 7.39
C MET A 138 -8.06 -2.08 7.44
N ARG A 139 -9.38 -2.18 7.65
CA ARG A 139 -10.10 -3.47 7.59
C ARG A 139 -9.98 -4.11 6.20
N ARG A 140 -10.15 -3.32 5.14
CA ARG A 140 -10.05 -3.84 3.78
C ARG A 140 -8.64 -4.32 3.44
N ALA A 141 -7.60 -3.63 3.90
CA ALA A 141 -6.22 -4.09 3.79
C ALA A 141 -5.98 -5.40 4.57
N ALA A 142 -6.56 -5.54 5.76
CA ALA A 142 -6.48 -6.77 6.56
C ALA A 142 -7.15 -7.96 5.86
N GLU A 143 -8.36 -7.78 5.32
CA GLU A 143 -9.06 -8.82 4.54
C GLU A 143 -8.23 -9.31 3.34
N LEU A 144 -7.49 -8.41 2.69
CA LEU A 144 -6.60 -8.76 1.59
C LEU A 144 -5.37 -9.53 2.10
N ALA A 145 -4.77 -9.09 3.22
CA ALA A 145 -3.60 -9.72 3.82
C ALA A 145 -3.89 -11.11 4.42
N ASP A 146 -5.10 -11.35 4.92
CA ASP A 146 -5.49 -12.65 5.47
C ASP A 146 -5.56 -13.76 4.42
N ARG A 147 -5.63 -13.40 3.13
CA ARG A 147 -5.60 -14.37 2.02
C ARG A 147 -4.20 -14.87 1.67
N TYR A 148 -3.16 -14.19 2.14
CA TYR A 148 -1.78 -14.48 1.75
C TYR A 148 -0.90 -14.64 2.99
N ASP A 149 -0.37 -15.84 3.17
CA ASP A 149 0.67 -16.08 4.15
C ASP A 149 2.03 -15.62 3.57
N PRO A 150 2.80 -14.75 4.27
CA PRO A 150 4.08 -14.25 3.77
C PRO A 150 5.13 -15.35 3.54
N PHE A 151 5.07 -16.44 4.31
CA PHE A 151 6.01 -17.56 4.19
C PHE A 151 5.60 -18.48 3.04
N GLU A 152 4.31 -18.81 2.91
CA GLU A 152 3.81 -19.60 1.78
C GLU A 152 3.99 -18.88 0.44
N CYS A 153 3.86 -17.56 0.43
CA CYS A 153 4.09 -16.72 -0.76
C CYS A 153 5.57 -16.40 -1.01
N GLU A 154 6.47 -16.78 -0.09
CA GLU A 154 7.89 -16.38 -0.04
C GLU A 154 8.12 -14.87 -0.28
N SER A 155 7.15 -14.03 0.12
CA SER A 155 7.06 -12.63 -0.27
C SER A 155 7.21 -11.71 0.95
N PRO A 156 8.40 -11.12 1.19
CA PRO A 156 8.60 -10.15 2.27
C PRO A 156 7.68 -8.94 2.16
N ALA A 157 7.18 -8.60 0.97
CA ALA A 157 6.23 -7.51 0.78
C ALA A 157 4.98 -7.70 1.67
N TRP A 158 4.46 -8.91 1.84
CA TRP A 158 3.31 -9.13 2.72
C TRP A 158 3.59 -8.89 4.21
N ALA A 159 4.86 -8.99 4.64
CA ALA A 159 5.24 -8.55 5.98
C ALA A 159 5.11 -7.03 6.15
N GLU A 160 5.35 -6.23 5.09
CA GLU A 160 5.14 -4.78 5.10
C GLU A 160 3.67 -4.44 5.39
N VAL A 161 2.73 -5.10 4.71
CA VAL A 161 1.29 -4.89 4.93
C VAL A 161 0.93 -5.21 6.39
N ARG A 162 1.38 -6.35 6.91
CA ARG A 162 1.11 -6.77 8.29
C ARG A 162 1.68 -5.79 9.31
N CYS A 163 2.91 -5.30 9.10
CA CYS A 163 3.49 -4.26 9.95
C CYS A 163 2.68 -2.97 9.90
N ALA A 164 2.20 -2.55 8.72
CA ALA A 164 1.36 -1.36 8.60
C ALA A 164 0.02 -1.50 9.34
N LEU A 165 -0.59 -2.70 9.32
CA LEU A 165 -1.85 -2.97 10.01
C LEU A 165 -1.73 -2.87 11.54
N LEU A 166 -0.53 -3.00 12.12
CA LEU A 166 -0.32 -2.77 13.54
C LEU A 166 -0.64 -1.34 13.98
N GLU A 167 -0.65 -0.37 13.05
CA GLU A 167 -1.10 1.01 13.34
C GLU A 167 -2.59 1.09 13.73
N ALA A 168 -3.41 0.13 13.27
CA ALA A 168 -4.83 0.03 13.59
C ALA A 168 -5.13 -0.97 14.72
N ALA A 169 -4.15 -1.75 15.16
CA ALA A 169 -4.35 -2.71 16.23
C ALA A 169 -4.67 -1.97 17.54
N PRO A 170 -5.67 -2.43 18.33
CA PRO A 170 -5.87 -1.91 19.67
C PRO A 170 -4.58 -2.13 20.47
N GLY A 171 -4.12 -1.11 21.19
CA GLY A 171 -2.90 -1.19 21.98
C GLY A 171 -2.94 -2.36 22.98
N PRO A 172 -1.77 -2.88 23.41
CA PRO A 172 -1.68 -4.08 24.24
C PRO A 172 -2.38 -4.00 25.61
N ALA A 173 -2.92 -2.83 26.00
CA ALA A 173 -3.69 -2.64 27.22
C ALA A 173 -5.19 -2.98 27.10
N CYS A 174 -5.67 -3.45 25.94
CA CYS A 174 -7.07 -3.82 25.74
C CYS A 174 -7.31 -5.32 25.57
N ALA A 175 -6.45 -6.17 26.16
CA ALA A 175 -6.79 -7.56 26.42
C ALA A 175 -7.46 -7.63 27.80
N PRO A 176 -8.70 -8.14 27.94
CA PRO A 176 -9.27 -8.39 29.27
C PRO A 176 -8.37 -9.39 30.02
N PRO A 177 -8.20 -9.25 31.34
CA PRO A 177 -7.39 -10.20 32.09
C PRO A 177 -7.99 -11.59 31.94
N THR A 178 -7.22 -12.49 31.32
CA THR A 178 -7.55 -13.91 31.24
C THR A 178 -7.70 -14.42 32.67
N THR A 179 -8.95 -14.66 33.08
CA THR A 179 -9.23 -15.27 34.37
C THR A 179 -8.80 -16.73 34.26
N SER A 180 -7.54 -17.01 34.63
CA SER A 180 -7.08 -18.37 34.80
C SER A 180 -7.78 -18.94 36.02
N ARG A 181 -8.83 -19.72 35.80
CA ARG A 181 -9.33 -20.68 36.78
C ARG A 181 -8.53 -21.97 36.59
N ILE A 182 -7.56 -22.23 37.46
CA ILE A 182 -7.29 -23.53 38.10
C ILE A 182 -6.73 -23.22 39.49
#